data_AF-G7JZC6-F1
#
_entry.id   AF-G7JZC6-F1
#
_cell.length_a   1.000
_cell.length_b   1.000
_cell.length_c   1.000
_cell.angle_alpha   90.00
_cell.angle_beta   90.00
_cell.angle_gamma   90.00
#
_symmetry.space_group_name_H-M   'P 1'
#
loop_
_entity.id
_entity.type
_entity.pdbx_description
1 polymer ?
#
loop_
_entity_poly.entity_id
_entity_poly.type
_entity_poly.pdbx_seq_one_letter_code
_entity_poly.pdbx_strand_id
1 'polypeptide(L)'
;MDLKRCLSGCPILEDLLTIDIRKATEGGFETALSNLVRATISPFDITFKAIYNVEFLRIIKMDEIDHNKNINAYYKDFPVFCNLIHLEILFSDYDHSWNNVAKVLQHSPKLQILLIRKRSSNYYTYRKDWESPNSIPECVSSHLKTCTIINYEGWKGDIQFSRYILKNARFLQVMRVMVSRIASYRKSQILEE
;
A
#
# COMPACT_ATOMS: atom_id res chain seq x y z
N MET A 1 -8.58 26.25 2.73
CA MET A 1 -7.31 26.28 1.98
C MET A 1 -7.49 25.37 0.78
N ASP A 2 -7.27 25.87 -0.42
CA ASP A 2 -7.43 25.10 -1.66
C ASP A 2 -6.07 24.51 -2.05
N LEU A 3 -5.83 23.25 -1.66
CA LEU A 3 -4.56 22.58 -1.95
C LEU A 3 -4.32 22.49 -3.46
N LYS A 4 -5.38 22.41 -4.27
CA LYS A 4 -5.31 22.38 -5.73
C LYS A 4 -4.56 23.59 -6.27
N ARG A 5 -4.91 24.78 -5.79
CA ARG A 5 -4.27 26.04 -6.18
C ARG A 5 -2.82 26.11 -5.73
N CYS A 6 -2.51 25.61 -4.52
CA CYS A 6 -1.13 25.61 -4.02
C CYS A 6 -0.21 24.72 -4.87
N LEU A 7 -0.66 23.51 -5.20
CA LEU A 7 0.17 22.58 -6.00
C LEU A 7 0.27 23.01 -7.47
N SER A 8 -0.78 23.60 -8.05
CA SER A 8 -0.69 24.14 -9.42
C SER A 8 0.29 25.32 -9.55
N GLY A 9 0.52 26.05 -8.46
CA GLY A 9 1.47 27.16 -8.42
C GLY A 9 2.93 26.74 -8.21
N CYS A 10 3.20 25.46 -7.96
CA CYS A 10 4.54 24.94 -7.66
C CYS A 10 4.90 23.80 -8.64
N PRO A 11 5.23 24.13 -9.91
CA PRO A 11 5.51 23.11 -10.92
C PRO A 11 6.77 22.30 -10.61
N ILE A 12 7.70 22.81 -9.80
CA ILE A 12 8.98 22.16 -9.47
C ILE A 12 8.91 21.21 -8.26
N LEU A 13 7.71 20.93 -7.74
CA LEU A 13 7.56 20.11 -6.54
C LEU A 13 7.98 18.65 -6.80
N GLU A 14 8.98 18.17 -6.06
CA GLU A 14 9.53 16.80 -6.18
C GLU A 14 9.11 15.84 -5.06
N ASP A 15 8.77 16.35 -3.88
CA ASP A 15 8.33 15.56 -2.71
C ASP A 15 7.02 16.10 -2.15
N LEU A 16 6.00 15.25 -2.05
CA LEU A 16 4.68 15.59 -1.53
C LEU A 16 4.31 14.71 -0.33
N LEU A 17 3.92 15.35 0.77
CA LEU A 17 3.33 14.70 1.94
C LEU A 17 1.90 15.21 2.16
N THR A 18 0.92 14.31 2.11
CA THR A 18 -0.47 14.59 2.49
C THR A 18 -0.90 13.71 3.67
N ILE A 19 -1.40 14.34 4.73
CA ILE A 19 -1.92 13.67 5.93
C ILE A 19 -3.19 14.40 6.37
N ASP A 20 -4.33 13.71 6.31
CA ASP A 20 -5.61 14.16 6.89
C ASP A 20 -6.13 15.50 6.32
N ILE A 21 -5.96 15.69 5.02
CA ILE A 21 -6.35 16.92 4.31
C ILE A 21 -7.71 16.82 3.61
N ARG A 22 -8.53 15.82 3.94
CA ARG A 22 -9.81 15.45 3.29
C ARG A 22 -10.75 16.61 2.92
N LYS A 23 -10.79 17.68 3.73
CA LYS A 23 -11.63 18.88 3.48
C LYS A 23 -11.05 19.84 2.44
N ALA A 24 -9.74 19.80 2.21
CA ALA A 24 -9.04 20.71 1.31
C ALA A 24 -9.03 20.23 -0.15
N THR A 25 -9.54 19.03 -0.42
CA THR A 25 -9.47 18.35 -1.72
C THR A 25 -10.85 17.89 -2.24
N GLU A 26 -11.94 18.46 -1.69
CA GLU A 26 -13.28 18.31 -2.27
C GLU A 26 -13.27 18.77 -3.75
N GLY A 27 -13.63 17.87 -4.67
CA GLY A 27 -13.54 18.08 -6.12
C GLY A 27 -12.35 17.37 -6.80
N GLY A 28 -11.44 16.76 -6.03
CA GLY A 28 -10.37 15.91 -6.54
C GLY A 28 -9.23 16.67 -7.25
N PHE A 29 -8.13 15.95 -7.42
CA PHE A 29 -6.99 16.38 -8.24
C PHE A 29 -7.08 15.72 -9.62
N GLU A 30 -7.31 16.54 -10.65
CA GLU A 30 -7.36 16.09 -12.05
C GLU A 30 -6.03 16.31 -12.77
N THR A 31 -5.22 17.25 -12.30
CA THR A 31 -3.93 17.60 -12.90
C THR A 31 -2.81 16.73 -12.35
N ALA A 32 -2.04 16.12 -13.26
CA ALA A 32 -0.83 15.39 -12.92
C ALA A 32 0.24 16.34 -12.34
N LEU A 33 0.88 15.90 -11.26
CA LEU A 33 2.02 16.56 -10.63
C LEU A 33 3.30 15.92 -11.19
N SER A 34 3.65 16.31 -12.41
CA SER A 34 4.60 15.59 -13.26
C SER A 34 6.04 15.52 -12.73
N ASN A 35 6.46 16.49 -11.91
CA ASN A 35 7.82 16.54 -11.36
C ASN A 35 7.97 15.83 -10.01
N LEU A 36 6.90 15.24 -9.47
CA LEU A 36 6.99 14.49 -8.23
C LEU A 36 7.84 13.22 -8.43
N VAL A 37 8.88 13.12 -7.61
CA VAL A 37 9.73 11.93 -7.47
C VAL A 37 9.23 11.07 -6.30
N ARG A 38 8.74 11.72 -5.23
CA ARG A 38 8.35 11.09 -3.98
C ARG A 38 6.96 11.55 -3.57
N ALA A 39 6.12 10.62 -3.13
CA ALA A 39 4.83 10.95 -2.57
C ALA A 39 4.54 10.09 -1.33
N THR A 40 4.07 10.72 -0.27
CA THR A 40 3.39 10.07 0.86
C THR A 40 1.97 10.58 0.91
N ILE A 41 1.00 9.69 0.68
CA ILE A 41 -0.40 10.08 0.52
C ILE A 41 -1.35 9.16 1.27
N SER A 42 -2.47 9.72 1.74
CA SER A 42 -3.68 8.94 1.98
C SER A 42 -4.48 8.83 0.68
N PRO A 43 -5.09 7.66 0.35
CA PRO A 43 -6.00 7.52 -0.80
C PRO A 43 -7.18 8.52 -0.78
N PHE A 44 -7.52 9.06 0.39
CA PHE A 44 -8.58 10.06 0.58
C PHE A 44 -8.14 11.49 0.30
N ASP A 45 -6.83 11.75 0.31
CA ASP A 45 -6.26 13.08 0.23
C ASP A 45 -6.03 13.49 -1.23
N ILE A 46 -5.44 12.60 -2.03
CA ILE A 46 -5.12 12.85 -3.45
C ILE A 46 -5.31 11.59 -4.29
N THR A 47 -5.71 11.75 -5.55
CA THR A 47 -5.93 10.63 -6.47
C THR A 47 -4.58 10.06 -6.94
N PHE A 48 -4.51 8.75 -7.17
CA PHE A 48 -3.31 8.11 -7.73
C PHE A 48 -2.95 8.68 -9.12
N LYS A 49 -3.95 9.13 -9.90
CA LYS A 49 -3.76 9.80 -11.19
C LYS A 49 -2.91 11.06 -11.10
N ALA A 50 -2.91 11.76 -9.97
CA ALA A 50 -2.11 12.97 -9.80
C ALA A 50 -0.62 12.67 -9.60
N ILE A 51 -0.27 11.45 -9.17
CA ILE A 51 1.07 11.12 -8.66
C ILE A 51 1.71 9.91 -9.37
N TYR A 52 1.20 9.51 -10.55
CA TYR A 52 1.59 8.25 -11.19
C TYR A 52 3.07 8.16 -11.64
N ASN A 53 3.76 9.31 -11.76
CA ASN A 53 5.15 9.38 -12.23
C ASN A 53 6.23 9.15 -11.16
N VAL A 54 5.83 8.99 -9.89
CA VAL A 54 6.77 8.90 -8.76
C VAL A 54 7.66 7.65 -8.79
N GLU A 55 8.86 7.78 -8.24
CA GLU A 55 9.80 6.67 -8.00
C GLU A 55 9.62 6.05 -6.61
N PHE A 56 9.17 6.84 -5.64
CA PHE A 56 8.84 6.43 -4.29
C PHE A 56 7.40 6.79 -3.94
N LEU A 57 6.64 5.81 -3.46
CA LEU A 57 5.27 5.99 -2.99
C LEU A 57 5.10 5.38 -1.61
N ARG A 58 4.63 6.16 -0.66
CA ARG A 58 4.10 5.68 0.63
C ARG A 58 2.60 5.92 0.67
N ILE A 59 1.83 4.85 0.75
CA ILE A 59 0.39 4.91 0.95
C ILE A 59 0.10 4.75 2.43
N ILE A 60 -0.48 5.77 3.06
CA ILE A 60 -0.90 5.73 4.46
C ILE A 60 -2.40 5.47 4.57
N LYS A 61 -2.81 4.82 5.66
CA LYS A 61 -4.21 4.51 5.94
C LYS A 61 -4.88 3.74 4.79
N MET A 62 -4.14 2.81 4.21
CA MET A 62 -4.69 1.87 3.22
C MET A 62 -5.90 1.17 3.83
N ASP A 63 -6.97 1.06 3.04
CA ASP A 63 -8.26 0.44 3.42
C ASP A 63 -8.98 1.12 4.58
N GLU A 64 -8.64 2.37 4.91
CA GLU A 64 -9.50 3.18 5.77
C GLU A 64 -10.90 3.27 5.15
N ILE A 65 -11.93 3.08 5.96
CA ILE A 65 -13.33 3.16 5.51
C ILE A 65 -13.76 4.62 5.67
N ASP A 66 -14.13 5.27 4.57
CA ASP A 66 -14.89 6.51 4.62
C ASP A 66 -16.38 6.16 4.60
N HIS A 67 -17.06 6.29 5.74
CA HIS A 67 -18.50 6.02 5.84
C HIS A 67 -19.36 6.90 4.92
N ASN A 68 -18.80 7.99 4.37
CA ASN A 68 -19.49 8.91 3.48
C ASN A 68 -19.18 8.70 1.99
N LYS A 69 -18.25 7.81 1.61
CA LYS A 69 -17.84 7.62 0.22
C LYS A 69 -17.63 6.15 -0.15
N ASN A 70 -18.00 5.81 -1.39
CA ASN A 70 -17.81 4.47 -1.91
C ASN A 70 -16.31 4.20 -2.14
N ILE A 71 -15.72 3.32 -1.32
CA ILE A 71 -14.31 2.90 -1.37
C ILE A 71 -13.89 2.46 -2.80
N ASN A 72 -14.82 1.88 -3.57
CA ASN A 72 -14.55 1.44 -4.94
C ASN A 72 -14.24 2.57 -5.93
N ALA A 73 -14.63 3.81 -5.65
CA ALA A 73 -14.38 4.94 -6.55
C ALA A 73 -12.88 5.31 -6.62
N TYR A 74 -12.14 5.18 -5.51
CA TYR A 74 -10.72 5.54 -5.43
C TYR A 74 -9.81 4.61 -6.24
N TYR A 75 -10.23 3.34 -6.36
CA TYR A 75 -9.49 2.32 -7.10
C TYR A 75 -10.02 2.10 -8.52
N LYS A 76 -11.08 2.79 -8.93
CA LYS A 76 -11.69 2.63 -10.27
C LYS A 76 -10.74 3.04 -11.39
N ASP A 77 -9.84 3.97 -11.08
CA ASP A 77 -8.97 4.67 -12.02
C ASP A 77 -7.50 4.58 -11.59
N PHE A 78 -7.06 3.39 -11.20
CA PHE A 78 -5.69 3.16 -10.73
C PHE A 78 -4.71 3.23 -11.91
N PRO A 79 -3.80 4.22 -11.96
CA PRO A 79 -2.87 4.39 -13.08
C PRO A 79 -1.76 3.33 -13.03
N VAL A 80 -1.02 3.19 -14.12
CA VAL A 80 0.23 2.41 -14.13
C VAL A 80 1.36 3.31 -13.63
N PHE A 81 2.05 2.86 -12.60
CA PHE A 81 3.22 3.50 -12.02
C PHE A 81 4.50 3.00 -12.70
N CYS A 82 4.75 3.49 -13.92
CA CYS A 82 5.85 3.04 -14.76
C CYS A 82 7.26 3.30 -14.19
N ASN A 83 7.38 4.20 -13.22
CA ASN A 83 8.65 4.61 -12.61
C ASN A 83 8.79 4.17 -11.16
N LEU A 84 7.75 3.58 -10.55
CA LEU A 84 7.77 3.28 -9.12
C LEU A 84 8.76 2.15 -8.82
N ILE A 85 9.77 2.47 -8.02
CA ILE A 85 10.83 1.55 -7.59
C ILE A 85 10.62 1.11 -6.15
N HIS A 86 10.09 1.99 -5.29
CA HIS A 86 9.90 1.74 -3.87
C HIS A 86 8.46 2.08 -3.46
N LEU A 87 7.75 1.06 -2.96
CA LEU A 87 6.42 1.17 -2.41
C LEU A 87 6.40 0.83 -0.92
N GLU A 88 5.84 1.73 -0.13
CA GLU A 88 5.48 1.49 1.26
C GLU A 88 3.96 1.54 1.44
N ILE A 89 3.37 0.55 2.10
CA ILE A 89 1.94 0.50 2.41
C ILE A 89 1.78 0.41 3.92
N LEU A 90 1.09 1.40 4.49
CA LEU A 90 0.70 1.44 5.90
C LEU A 90 -0.82 1.28 5.96
N PHE A 91 -1.26 0.14 6.50
CA PHE A 91 -2.69 -0.13 6.65
C PHE A 91 -3.34 0.71 7.76
N SER A 92 -4.66 0.89 7.66
CA SER A 92 -5.51 1.39 8.74
C SER A 92 -5.82 0.31 9.79
N ASP A 93 -6.55 0.67 10.85
CA ASP A 93 -6.81 -0.21 12.00
C ASP A 93 -7.85 -1.33 11.73
N TYR A 94 -8.58 -1.26 10.63
CA TYR A 94 -9.82 -2.03 10.45
C TYR A 94 -9.75 -3.13 9.39
N ASP A 95 -9.03 -2.94 8.29
CA ASP A 95 -8.92 -3.91 7.20
C ASP A 95 -7.50 -3.96 6.64
N HIS A 96 -7.04 -5.18 6.35
CA HIS A 96 -5.73 -5.49 5.78
C HIS A 96 -5.94 -6.25 4.47
N SER A 97 -6.48 -5.59 3.45
CA SER A 97 -6.83 -6.24 2.19
C SER A 97 -5.58 -6.49 1.34
N TRP A 98 -5.08 -7.72 1.39
CA TRP A 98 -4.03 -8.20 0.48
C TRP A 98 -4.43 -8.09 -1.00
N ASN A 99 -5.74 -8.05 -1.31
CA ASN A 99 -6.22 -7.78 -2.67
C ASN A 99 -5.83 -6.39 -3.16
N ASN A 100 -5.89 -5.40 -2.29
CA ASN A 100 -5.52 -4.04 -2.65
C ASN A 100 -4.00 -3.91 -2.83
N VAL A 101 -3.21 -4.62 -2.01
CA VAL A 101 -1.77 -4.77 -2.23
C VAL A 101 -1.49 -5.39 -3.60
N ALA A 102 -2.15 -6.52 -3.93
CA ALA A 102 -1.97 -7.19 -5.22
C ALA A 102 -2.33 -6.28 -6.41
N LYS A 103 -3.37 -5.45 -6.27
CA LYS A 103 -3.74 -4.45 -7.29
C LYS A 103 -2.65 -3.39 -7.51
N VAL A 104 -2.04 -2.86 -6.45
CA VAL A 104 -0.92 -1.92 -6.61
C VAL A 104 0.27 -2.60 -7.32
N LEU A 105 0.58 -3.85 -6.96
CA LEU A 105 1.65 -4.61 -7.60
C LEU A 105 1.42 -4.82 -9.10
N GLN A 106 0.18 -5.16 -9.51
CA GLN A 106 -0.21 -5.30 -10.92
C GLN A 106 0.05 -4.02 -11.74
N HIS A 107 0.01 -2.87 -11.10
CA HIS A 107 0.17 -1.57 -11.73
C HIS A 107 1.57 -0.96 -11.56
N SER A 108 2.53 -1.68 -11.01
CA SER A 108 3.85 -1.13 -10.66
C SER A 108 4.97 -1.96 -11.30
N PRO A 109 5.10 -2.02 -12.64
CA PRO A 109 5.90 -3.03 -13.35
C PRO A 109 7.38 -3.07 -12.97
N LYS A 110 7.97 -1.94 -12.56
CA LYS A 110 9.40 -1.81 -12.19
C LYS A 110 9.69 -1.89 -10.69
N LEU A 111 8.69 -2.20 -9.86
CA LEU A 111 8.84 -2.16 -8.41
C LEU A 111 9.92 -3.13 -7.92
N GLN A 112 10.86 -2.64 -7.11
CA GLN A 112 11.98 -3.41 -6.57
C GLN A 112 11.92 -3.58 -5.05
N ILE A 113 11.34 -2.61 -4.33
CA ILE A 113 11.29 -2.58 -2.87
C ILE A 113 9.83 -2.46 -2.44
N LEU A 114 9.36 -3.46 -1.69
CA LEU A 114 8.04 -3.48 -1.09
C LEU A 114 8.16 -3.52 0.43
N LEU A 115 7.58 -2.54 1.11
CA LEU A 115 7.40 -2.54 2.55
C LEU A 115 5.93 -2.45 2.91
N ILE A 116 5.48 -3.34 3.77
CA ILE A 116 4.09 -3.39 4.24
C ILE A 116 4.11 -3.34 5.76
N ARG A 117 3.44 -2.35 6.33
CA ARG A 117 3.25 -2.22 7.76
C ARG A 117 1.77 -2.36 8.07
N LYS A 118 1.42 -3.50 8.64
CA LYS A 118 0.10 -3.72 9.21
C LYS A 118 -0.05 -2.91 10.50
N ARG A 119 -1.25 -2.44 10.83
CA ARG A 119 -1.51 -1.98 12.19
C ARG A 119 -1.84 -3.17 13.07
N SER A 120 -1.29 -3.16 14.27
CA SER A 120 -1.57 -4.22 15.24
C SER A 120 -2.99 -4.00 15.74
N SER A 121 -3.94 -4.80 15.28
CA SER A 121 -5.33 -4.70 15.73
C SER A 121 -5.57 -5.71 16.86
N ASN A 122 -6.23 -5.25 17.93
CA ASN A 122 -6.71 -6.11 19.01
C ASN A 122 -8.03 -6.81 18.64
N TYR A 123 -8.66 -6.38 17.55
CA TYR A 123 -9.99 -6.80 17.17
C TYR A 123 -9.91 -7.89 16.12
N TYR A 124 -10.89 -8.80 16.12
CA TYR A 124 -11.07 -9.78 15.07
C TYR A 124 -11.57 -9.03 13.82
N THR A 125 -10.66 -8.32 13.15
CA THR A 125 -10.97 -7.58 11.92
C THR A 125 -11.49 -8.54 10.86
N TYR A 126 -12.22 -8.01 9.89
CA TYR A 126 -12.86 -8.78 8.83
C TYR A 126 -11.78 -9.54 8.04
N ARG A 127 -11.61 -10.82 8.37
CA ARG A 127 -10.56 -11.69 7.83
C ARG A 127 -11.03 -12.25 6.51
N LYS A 128 -10.87 -11.49 5.43
CA LYS A 128 -11.03 -12.09 4.11
C LYS A 128 -9.82 -12.96 3.82
N ASP A 129 -10.07 -14.22 3.53
CA ASP A 129 -9.07 -15.09 2.93
C ASP A 129 -8.56 -14.43 1.65
N TRP A 130 -7.25 -14.46 1.46
CA TRP A 130 -6.62 -13.93 0.26
C TRP A 130 -6.33 -15.06 -0.70
N GLU A 131 -6.86 -14.95 -1.91
CA GLU A 131 -6.51 -15.85 -3.00
C GLU A 131 -5.49 -15.15 -3.88
N SER A 132 -4.46 -15.89 -4.29
CA SER A 132 -3.45 -15.34 -5.19
C SER A 132 -4.10 -14.91 -6.51
N PRO A 133 -3.68 -13.77 -7.08
CA PRO A 133 -4.20 -13.34 -8.38
C PRO A 133 -3.88 -14.37 -9.48
N ASN A 134 -4.75 -14.44 -10.50
CA ASN A 134 -4.61 -15.35 -11.64
C ASN A 134 -3.32 -15.08 -12.44
N SER A 135 -2.91 -13.82 -12.53
CA SER A 135 -1.68 -13.40 -13.20
C SER A 135 -0.63 -12.94 -12.17
N ILE A 136 0.63 -13.26 -12.46
CA ILE A 136 1.76 -12.77 -11.67
C ILE A 136 2.12 -11.37 -12.18
N PRO A 137 2.11 -10.32 -11.32
CA PRO A 137 2.56 -9.00 -11.71
C PRO A 137 4.00 -9.03 -12.20
N GLU A 138 4.29 -8.24 -13.24
CA GLU A 138 5.64 -8.16 -13.82
C GLU A 138 6.71 -7.80 -12.78
N CYS A 139 6.39 -6.89 -11.85
CA CYS A 139 7.33 -6.54 -10.79
C CYS A 139 7.65 -7.71 -9.89
N VAL A 140 6.65 -8.54 -9.55
CA VAL A 140 6.88 -9.73 -8.75
C VAL A 140 7.77 -10.69 -9.51
N SER A 141 7.46 -11.03 -10.77
CA SER A 141 8.25 -12.03 -11.51
C SER A 141 9.67 -11.58 -11.87
N SER A 142 9.89 -10.27 -12.09
CA SER A 142 11.10 -9.79 -12.78
C SER A 142 11.92 -8.73 -12.02
N HIS A 143 11.35 -8.00 -11.07
CA HIS A 143 12.01 -6.79 -10.51
C HIS A 143 12.11 -6.75 -8.99
N LEU A 144 11.22 -7.44 -8.27
CA LEU A 144 11.12 -7.36 -6.82
C LEU A 144 12.36 -7.99 -6.16
N LYS A 145 13.15 -7.17 -5.46
CA LYS A 145 14.38 -7.56 -4.77
C LYS A 145 14.20 -7.65 -3.26
N THR A 146 13.37 -6.77 -2.68
CA THR A 146 13.14 -6.72 -1.23
C THR A 146 11.65 -6.71 -0.92
N CYS A 147 11.22 -7.58 -0.01
CA CYS A 147 9.90 -7.54 0.59
C CYS A 147 10.04 -7.53 2.12
N THR A 148 9.43 -6.55 2.77
CA THR A 148 9.39 -6.42 4.24
C THR A 148 7.95 -6.35 4.71
N ILE A 149 7.56 -7.23 5.64
CA ILE A 149 6.24 -7.23 6.28
C ILE A 149 6.43 -7.01 7.78
N ILE A 150 5.88 -5.91 8.28
CA ILE A 150 5.94 -5.48 9.68
C ILE A 150 4.59 -5.71 10.35
N ASN A 151 4.63 -6.14 11.62
CA ASN A 151 3.47 -6.57 12.40
C ASN A 151 2.78 -7.78 11.74
N TYR A 152 3.60 -8.76 11.35
CA TYR A 152 3.16 -10.04 10.82
C TYR A 152 2.48 -10.85 11.92
N GLU A 153 1.24 -11.29 11.69
CA GLU A 153 0.45 -11.98 12.71
C GLU A 153 0.33 -13.48 12.44
N GLY A 154 0.73 -13.92 11.24
CA GLY A 154 0.62 -15.33 10.84
C GLY A 154 -0.80 -15.73 10.49
N TRP A 155 -1.67 -14.77 10.14
CA TRP A 155 -2.99 -15.09 9.62
C TRP A 155 -2.91 -15.78 8.25
N LYS A 156 -3.97 -16.47 7.85
CA LYS A 156 -4.04 -17.19 6.58
C LYS A 156 -3.64 -16.31 5.39
N GLY A 157 -4.19 -15.09 5.30
CA GLY A 157 -3.81 -14.12 4.26
C GLY A 157 -2.34 -13.71 4.30
N ASP A 158 -1.76 -13.48 5.49
CA ASP A 158 -0.34 -13.16 5.65
C ASP A 158 0.55 -14.29 5.12
N ILE A 159 0.20 -15.55 5.45
CA ILE A 159 0.91 -16.75 5.03
C ILE A 159 0.79 -16.93 3.52
N GLN A 160 -0.42 -16.81 2.98
CA GLN A 160 -0.68 -16.95 1.55
C GLN A 160 0.09 -15.89 0.75
N PHE A 161 0.05 -14.62 1.15
CA PHE A 161 0.79 -13.54 0.50
C PHE A 161 2.30 -13.77 0.56
N SER A 162 2.83 -14.14 1.73
CA SER A 162 4.26 -14.42 1.88
C SER A 162 4.70 -15.60 1.01
N ARG A 163 3.93 -16.69 0.99
CA ARG A 163 4.19 -17.85 0.11
C ARG A 163 4.14 -17.46 -1.36
N TYR A 164 3.20 -16.61 -1.74
CA TYR A 164 3.07 -16.12 -3.11
C TYR A 164 4.32 -15.33 -3.53
N ILE A 165 4.80 -14.40 -2.71
CA ILE A 165 6.02 -13.64 -3.00
C ILE A 165 7.22 -14.59 -3.10
N LEU A 166 7.43 -15.46 -2.12
CA LEU A 166 8.56 -16.41 -2.12
C LEU A 166 8.55 -17.37 -3.31
N LYS A 167 7.35 -17.78 -3.78
CA LYS A 167 7.21 -18.70 -4.92
C LYS A 167 7.43 -18.00 -6.27
N ASN A 168 7.00 -16.75 -6.41
CA ASN A 168 6.91 -16.10 -7.72
C ASN A 168 8.00 -15.04 -7.95
N ALA A 169 8.60 -14.47 -6.90
CA ALA A 169 9.62 -13.44 -7.01
C ALA A 169 11.02 -14.02 -7.22
N ARG A 170 11.36 -14.27 -8.49
CA ARG A 170 12.60 -14.95 -8.89
C ARG A 170 13.88 -14.19 -8.56
N PHE A 171 13.80 -12.86 -8.45
CA PHE A 171 14.93 -11.97 -8.16
C PHE A 171 14.91 -11.45 -6.71
N LEU A 172 14.06 -12.04 -5.85
CA LEU A 172 13.97 -11.66 -4.45
C LEU A 172 15.28 -12.01 -3.72
N GLN A 173 15.96 -11.00 -3.21
CA GLN A 173 17.20 -11.12 -2.45
C GLN A 173 16.93 -11.12 -0.95
N VAL A 174 15.89 -10.39 -0.52
CA VAL A 174 15.60 -10.16 0.88
C VAL A 174 14.10 -10.29 1.16
N MET A 175 13.75 -11.22 2.04
CA MET A 175 12.44 -11.29 2.70
C MET A 175 12.61 -11.00 4.19
N ARG A 176 11.93 -9.98 4.72
CA ARG A 176 11.92 -9.67 6.15
C ARG A 176 10.50 -9.77 6.69
N VAL A 177 10.33 -10.51 7.77
CA VAL A 177 9.07 -10.65 8.48
C VAL A 177 9.29 -10.28 9.94
N MET A 178 8.59 -9.26 10.42
CA MET A 178 8.65 -8.83 11.81
C MET A 178 7.33 -9.17 12.48
N VAL A 179 7.37 -10.20 13.34
CA VAL A 179 6.17 -10.72 14.02
C VAL A 179 5.61 -9.67 14.98
N SER A 180 4.28 -9.56 15.01
CA SER A 180 3.56 -8.70 15.95
C SER A 180 3.80 -9.17 17.38
N ARG A 181 4.03 -8.22 18.29
CA ARG A 181 4.18 -8.51 19.73
C ARG A 181 2.96 -9.25 20.30
N ILE A 182 1.76 -8.94 19.78
CA ILE A 182 0.51 -9.59 20.20
C ILE A 182 0.51 -11.07 19.79
N ALA A 183 0.96 -11.38 18.57
CA ALA A 183 1.04 -12.76 18.10
C ALA A 183 2.03 -13.59 18.92
N SER A 184 3.17 -13.00 19.33
CA SER A 184 4.10 -13.68 20.24
C SER A 184 3.50 -13.97 21.61
N TYR A 185 2.71 -13.05 22.18
CA TYR A 185 2.02 -13.28 23.46
C TYR A 185 0.92 -14.35 23.38
N ARG A 186 0.15 -14.41 22.29
CA ARG A 186 -0.85 -15.46 22.11
C ARG A 186 -0.22 -16.85 22.03
N LYS A 187 0.93 -16.97 21.36
CA LYS A 187 1.65 -18.24 21.27
C LYS A 187 2.20 -18.69 22.62
N SER A 188 2.68 -17.77 23.46
CA SER A 188 3.18 -18.14 24.80
C SER A 188 2.05 -18.63 25.72
N GLN A 189 0.87 -18.03 25.67
CA GLN A 189 -0.28 -18.48 26.47
C GLN A 189 -0.76 -19.89 26.10
N ILE A 190 -0.77 -20.24 24.82
CA ILE A 190 -1.22 -21.58 24.35
C ILE A 190 -0.21 -22.68 24.75
N LEU A 191 1.07 -22.35 24.93
CA LEU A 191 2.11 -23.32 25.31
C LEU A 191 2.20 -23.52 26.84
N GLU A 192 1.47 -22.74 27.62
CA GLU A 192 1.42 -22.82 29.09
C GLU A 192 0.17 -23.58 29.60
N GLU A 193 -0.67 -24.11 28.70
CA GLU A 193 -1.80 -25.03 28.96
C GLU A 193 -1.47 -26.47 28.56
#